data_AF-A0A267G5Z6-F1
#
_entry.id   AF-A0A267G5Z6-F1
#
_cell.length_a   1.000
_cell.length_b   1.000
_cell.length_c   1.000
_cell.angle_alpha   90.00
_cell.angle_beta   90.00
_cell.angle_gamma   90.00
#
_symmetry.space_group_name_H-M   'P 1'
#
loop_
_entity.id
_entity.type
_entity.pdbx_description
1 polymer ?
#
loop_
_entity_poly.entity_id
_entity_poly.type
_entity_poly.pdbx_seq_one_letter_code
_entity_poly.pdbx_strand_id
1 'polypeptide(L)'
;MTCRLTCQECGPEAEPEVNLVETFSQLSCFIDKDVKYLHTGLTNAMKSSLTKRCDRLGRDAVYSKQSKITRLPAYLTVQFVRFYYKEKEQVNAKVLKDVKFSLTLDVYQLCSEELQARLKPVREQLRRMDEWLALQSGAAKRRPGGPAVAQGAEQAATADTGTNNASWPPSLPPLDPGAPPPPAYYFEDDPGSNASGQYMLQAVLTHQGRSSSSGHYLAWVRKADQPANANPEEDVWFKFDDDYVSPVTGADILRLSGGGDWHCAYLLLYGPRQLDRDYSSLPPPTDASASQGGAAGTN
;
A
#
# COMPACT_ATOMS: atom_id res chain seq x y z
N MET A 1 11.39 8.24 13.94
CA MET A 1 11.15 9.43 13.11
C MET A 1 12.05 10.56 13.59
N THR A 2 12.53 11.39 12.67
CA THR A 2 13.28 12.60 13.01
C THR A 2 12.35 13.80 12.89
N CYS A 3 12.31 14.62 13.92
CA CYS A 3 11.49 15.81 14.01
C CYS A 3 12.38 17.04 14.01
N ARG A 4 12.06 18.02 13.17
CA ARG A 4 12.67 19.34 13.15
C ARG A 4 11.70 20.35 13.73
N LEU A 5 12.13 21.10 14.74
CA LEU A 5 11.36 22.20 15.31
C LEU A 5 11.94 23.53 14.84
N THR A 6 11.10 24.38 14.26
CA THR A 6 11.43 25.74 13.85
C THR A 6 10.46 26.73 14.47
N CYS A 7 10.98 27.81 15.05
CA CYS A 7 10.12 28.91 15.48
C CYS A 7 9.59 29.64 14.25
N GLN A 8 8.30 29.98 14.21
CA GLN A 8 7.73 30.72 13.07
C GLN A 8 8.00 32.22 13.15
N GLU A 9 8.22 32.75 14.35
CA GLU A 9 8.39 34.19 14.61
C GLU A 9 9.87 34.60 14.68
N CYS A 10 10.74 33.70 15.15
CA CYS A 10 12.17 33.89 15.12
C CYS A 10 12.71 33.36 13.79
N GLY A 11 13.34 34.21 12.99
CA GLY A 11 14.04 33.76 11.78
C GLY A 11 15.10 32.69 12.09
N PRO A 12 15.51 31.89 11.10
CA PRO A 12 16.44 30.77 11.29
C PRO A 12 17.83 31.17 11.83
N GLU A 13 18.19 32.45 11.79
CA GLU A 13 19.41 32.98 12.40
C GLU A 13 19.31 33.17 13.92
N ALA A 14 18.10 33.20 14.48
CA ALA A 14 17.86 33.52 15.88
C ALA A 14 17.70 32.27 16.78
N GLU A 15 17.29 31.13 16.24
CA GLU A 15 17.17 29.89 17.01
C GLU A 15 17.50 28.69 16.11
N PRO A 16 18.54 27.89 16.43
CA PRO A 16 18.92 26.76 15.60
C PRO A 16 17.83 25.67 15.64
N GLU A 17 17.67 24.97 14.51
CA GLU A 17 16.70 23.88 14.39
C GLU A 17 16.98 22.78 15.42
N VAL A 18 16.00 22.49 16.27
CA VAL A 18 16.12 21.37 17.21
C VAL A 18 15.71 20.09 16.50
N ASN A 19 16.69 19.20 16.31
CA ASN A 19 16.45 17.85 15.81
C ASN A 19 16.13 16.92 16.99
N LEU A 20 14.97 16.28 16.96
CA LEU A 20 14.54 15.30 17.95
C LEU A 20 14.28 13.96 17.27
N VAL A 21 14.58 12.86 17.96
CA VAL A 21 14.22 11.51 17.51
C VAL A 21 13.07 11.02 18.36
N GLU A 22 11.97 10.65 17.71
CA GLU A 22 10.79 10.10 18.37
C GLU A 22 10.45 8.72 17.78
N THR A 23 9.86 7.85 18.60
CA THR A 23 9.37 6.53 18.22
C THR A 23 7.84 6.54 18.18
N PHE A 24 7.26 5.73 17.31
CA PHE A 24 5.81 5.57 17.19
C PHE A 24 5.48 4.12 16.83
N SER A 25 4.35 3.62 17.32
CA SER A 25 3.82 2.29 16.96
C SER A 25 2.65 2.37 15.99
N GLN A 26 2.06 3.56 15.87
CA GLN A 26 0.84 3.81 15.09
C GLN A 26 0.91 5.20 14.46
N LEU A 27 0.45 5.31 13.21
CA LEU A 27 0.28 6.59 12.53
C LEU A 27 -1.16 7.08 12.70
N SER A 28 -1.30 8.24 13.34
CA SER A 28 -2.61 8.87 13.52
C SER A 28 -2.96 9.71 12.30
N CYS A 29 -4.06 9.38 11.62
CA CYS A 29 -4.64 10.16 10.54
C CYS A 29 -5.70 11.11 11.11
N PHE A 30 -5.37 12.40 11.18
CA PHE A 30 -6.29 13.45 11.59
C PHE A 30 -7.23 13.82 10.44
N ILE A 31 -8.54 13.78 10.70
CA ILE A 31 -9.57 14.03 9.69
C ILE A 31 -10.10 15.45 9.86
N ASP A 32 -9.51 16.39 9.14
CA ASP A 32 -10.00 17.77 9.07
C ASP A 32 -10.95 17.97 7.87
N LYS A 33 -11.55 19.15 7.75
CA LYS A 33 -12.46 19.55 6.66
C LYS A 33 -11.85 19.43 5.26
N ASP A 34 -10.53 19.54 5.15
CA ASP A 34 -9.84 19.48 3.85
C ASP A 34 -9.34 18.08 3.47
N VAL A 35 -9.33 17.14 4.42
CA VAL A 35 -8.78 15.79 4.21
C VAL A 35 -9.82 14.90 3.49
N LYS A 36 -9.61 14.60 2.21
CA LYS A 36 -10.43 13.64 1.44
C LYS A 36 -9.77 12.27 1.28
N TYR A 37 -8.44 12.25 1.32
CA TYR A 37 -7.61 11.06 1.10
C TYR A 37 -6.72 10.79 2.32
N LEU A 38 -6.43 9.51 2.56
CA LEU A 38 -5.56 9.07 3.64
C LEU A 38 -4.17 9.75 3.59
N HIS A 39 -3.57 9.87 2.41
CA HIS A 39 -2.24 10.48 2.26
C HIS A 39 -2.19 11.93 2.76
N THR A 40 -3.24 12.71 2.52
CA THR A 40 -3.35 14.09 3.02
C THR A 40 -3.42 14.11 4.56
N GLY A 41 -4.20 13.20 5.15
CA GLY A 41 -4.31 13.09 6.61
C GLY A 41 -3.00 12.67 7.28
N LEU A 42 -2.26 11.73 6.67
CA LEU A 42 -0.91 11.35 7.12
C LEU A 42 0.08 12.50 6.98
N THR A 43 0.05 13.24 5.86
CA THR A 43 0.91 14.41 5.65
C THR A 43 0.65 15.49 6.71
N ASN A 44 -0.61 15.72 7.07
CA ASN A 44 -0.96 16.66 8.12
C ASN A 44 -0.47 16.18 9.49
N ALA A 45 -0.53 14.87 9.78
CA ALA A 45 0.01 14.33 11.02
C ALA A 45 1.51 14.56 11.18
N MET A 46 2.25 14.64 10.08
CA MET A 46 3.69 14.94 10.08
C MET A 46 4.02 16.40 10.34
N LYS A 47 3.05 17.31 10.17
CA LYS A 47 3.19 18.75 10.40
C LYS A 47 2.35 19.13 11.61
N SER A 48 2.99 19.32 12.75
CA SER A 48 2.31 19.78 13.98
C SER A 48 2.81 21.16 14.36
N SER A 49 1.93 21.99 14.90
CA SER A 49 2.33 23.22 15.58
C SER A 49 2.23 23.01 17.09
N LEU A 50 3.14 23.61 17.83
CA LEU A 50 3.13 23.58 19.29
C LEU A 50 3.54 24.94 19.83
N THR A 51 2.92 25.35 20.94
CA THR A 51 3.27 26.60 21.61
C THR A 51 4.30 26.31 22.68
N LYS A 52 5.43 27.01 22.64
CA LYS A 52 6.45 26.96 23.68
C LYS A 52 6.83 28.38 24.07
N ARG A 53 7.20 28.54 25.34
CA ARG A 53 7.81 29.78 25.79
C ARG A 53 9.16 29.94 25.11
N CYS A 54 9.29 30.99 24.31
CA CYS A 54 10.55 31.33 23.67
C CYS A 54 11.37 32.18 24.63
N ASP A 55 12.52 31.67 25.07
CA ASP A 55 13.39 32.39 26.02
C ASP A 55 13.93 33.71 25.43
N ARG A 56 14.02 33.82 24.09
CA ARG A 56 14.47 35.04 23.41
C ARG A 56 13.39 36.12 23.31
N LEU A 57 12.15 35.74 23.02
CA LEU A 57 11.02 36.68 22.92
C LEU A 57 10.39 36.97 24.29
N GLY A 58 10.70 36.18 25.32
CA GLY A 58 10.13 36.30 26.66
C GLY A 58 8.62 36.02 26.72
N ARG A 59 8.05 35.47 25.65
CA ARG A 59 6.63 35.15 25.49
C ARG A 59 6.45 33.79 24.82
N ASP A 60 5.22 33.29 24.86
CA ASP A 60 4.84 32.06 24.18
C ASP A 60 4.76 32.32 22.68
N ALA A 61 5.49 31.51 21.91
CA ALA A 61 5.57 31.60 20.46
C ALA A 61 5.16 30.26 19.84
N VAL A 62 4.70 30.31 18.59
CA VAL A 62 4.29 29.12 17.83
C VAL A 62 5.50 28.50 17.13
N TYR A 63 5.78 27.24 17.44
CA TYR A 63 6.80 26.42 16.80
C TYR A 63 6.14 25.47 15.81
N SER A 64 6.75 25.34 14.64
CA SER A 64 6.42 24.36 13.61
C SER A 64 7.29 23.13 13.79
N LYS A 65 6.67 21.96 14.01
CA LYS A 65 7.32 20.67 14.08
C LYS A 65 7.04 19.90 12.79
N GLN A 66 8.10 19.61 12.04
CA GLN A 66 8.06 18.75 10.85
C GLN A 66 8.73 17.41 11.14
N SER A 67 7.98 16.33 11.00
CA SER A 67 8.48 14.97 11.20
C SER A 67 8.74 14.29 9.85
N LYS A 68 9.84 13.54 9.74
CA LYS A 68 10.12 12.62 8.61
C LYS A 68 10.41 11.22 9.14
N ILE A 69 9.96 10.19 8.43
CA ILE A 69 10.17 8.80 8.83
C ILE A 69 11.58 8.35 8.43
N THR A 70 12.35 7.85 9.40
CA THR A 70 13.72 7.35 9.19
C THR A 70 13.80 5.83 9.08
N ARG A 71 12.88 5.11 9.72
CA ARG A 71 12.77 3.64 9.69
C ARG A 71 11.30 3.28 9.57
N LEU A 72 11.01 2.36 8.65
CA LEU A 72 9.66 1.88 8.38
C LEU A 72 9.49 0.47 8.96
N PRO A 73 8.45 0.21 9.78
CA PRO A 73 8.18 -1.14 10.30
C PRO A 73 7.61 -2.05 9.21
N ALA A 74 7.78 -3.36 9.30
CA ALA A 74 7.16 -4.31 8.38
C ALA A 74 5.63 -4.19 8.38
N TYR A 75 5.03 -4.06 9.57
CA TYR A 75 3.60 -3.83 9.74
C TYR A 75 3.35 -2.41 10.23
N LEU A 76 2.51 -1.70 9.49
CA LEU A 76 2.15 -0.32 9.76
C LEU A 76 0.69 -0.23 10.17
N THR A 77 0.43 0.30 11.36
CA THR A 77 -0.93 0.57 11.81
C THR A 77 -1.27 2.03 11.58
N VAL A 78 -2.46 2.28 11.01
CA VAL A 78 -2.97 3.62 10.74
C VAL A 78 -4.30 3.81 11.45
N GLN A 79 -4.36 4.75 12.38
CA GLN A 79 -5.58 5.09 13.13
C GLN A 79 -6.30 6.26 12.48
N PHE A 80 -7.57 6.10 12.17
CA PHE A 80 -8.42 7.25 11.88
C PHE A 80 -8.92 7.87 13.19
N VAL A 81 -8.45 9.07 13.49
CA VAL A 81 -8.87 9.82 14.68
C VAL A 81 -10.26 10.42 14.43
N ARG A 82 -11.28 9.58 14.47
CA ARG A 82 -12.69 9.95 14.18
C ARG A 82 -13.44 10.43 15.41
N PHE A 83 -13.07 9.99 16.60
CA PHE A 83 -13.76 10.38 17.83
C PHE A 83 -13.14 11.65 18.39
N TYR A 84 -13.99 12.63 18.69
CA TYR A 84 -13.57 13.88 19.31
C TYR A 84 -14.65 14.35 20.28
N TYR A 85 -14.21 15.08 21.29
CA TYR A 85 -15.10 15.69 22.27
C TYR A 85 -15.47 17.10 21.82
N LYS A 86 -16.76 17.40 21.74
CA LYS A 86 -17.23 18.76 21.50
C LYS A 86 -17.49 19.45 22.83
N GLU A 87 -16.60 20.33 23.26
CA GLU A 87 -16.75 21.06 24.52
C GLU A 87 -18.03 21.92 24.58
N LYS A 88 -18.46 22.50 23.46
CA LYS A 88 -19.68 23.32 23.43
C LYS A 88 -20.95 22.53 23.75
N GLU A 89 -21.00 21.29 23.30
CA GLU A 89 -22.16 20.40 23.46
C GLU A 89 -21.97 19.42 24.64
N GLN A 90 -20.75 19.33 25.20
CA GLN A 90 -20.33 18.34 26.21
C GLN A 90 -20.66 16.89 25.78
N VAL A 91 -20.51 16.60 24.49
CA VAL A 91 -20.87 15.31 23.89
C VAL A 91 -19.72 14.76 23.06
N ASN A 92 -19.53 13.45 23.15
CA ASN A 92 -18.64 12.69 22.27
C ASN A 92 -19.25 12.59 20.87
N ALA A 93 -18.52 13.06 19.87
CA ALA A 93 -18.95 13.02 18.48
C ALA A 93 -18.00 12.17 17.63
N LYS A 94 -18.55 11.55 16.59
CA LYS A 94 -17.79 10.80 15.58
C LYS A 94 -17.79 11.54 14.25
N VAL A 95 -16.61 11.69 13.66
CA VAL A 95 -16.45 12.23 12.30
C VAL A 95 -16.84 11.13 11.29
N LEU A 96 -18.00 11.29 10.67
CA LEU A 96 -18.55 10.40 9.64
C LEU A 96 -18.10 10.77 8.21
N LYS A 97 -17.09 11.63 8.09
CA LYS A 97 -16.55 12.05 6.80
C LYS A 97 -15.99 10.86 6.02
N ASP A 98 -16.26 10.85 4.72
CA ASP A 98 -15.67 9.90 3.79
C ASP A 98 -14.18 10.25 3.56
N VAL A 99 -13.29 9.33 3.95
CA VAL A 99 -11.85 9.45 3.74
C VAL A 99 -11.39 8.24 2.95
N LYS A 100 -11.08 8.45 1.68
CA LYS A 100 -10.64 7.39 0.78
C LYS A 100 -9.26 6.89 1.20
N PHE A 101 -9.15 5.58 1.38
CA PHE A 101 -7.89 4.86 1.57
C PHE A 101 -7.70 3.87 0.42
N SER A 102 -6.45 3.49 0.18
CA SER A 102 -6.07 2.58 -0.90
C SER A 102 -5.69 1.21 -0.35
N LEU A 103 -5.89 0.16 -1.15
CA LEU A 103 -5.43 -1.20 -0.84
C LEU A 103 -3.90 -1.27 -0.83
N THR A 104 -3.25 -0.53 -1.72
CA THR A 104 -1.79 -0.34 -1.72
C THR A 104 -1.46 1.05 -1.17
N LEU A 105 -0.65 1.12 -0.12
CA LEU A 105 -0.21 2.38 0.48
C LEU A 105 1.26 2.63 0.16
N ASP A 106 1.55 3.80 -0.37
CA ASP A 106 2.90 4.29 -0.62
C ASP A 106 3.23 5.41 0.37
N VAL A 107 4.28 5.20 1.17
CA VAL A 107 4.74 6.17 2.19
C VAL A 107 6.07 6.83 1.81
N TYR A 108 6.55 6.64 0.58
CA TYR A 108 7.83 7.18 0.11
C TYR A 108 7.96 8.68 0.33
N GLN A 109 6.89 9.45 0.10
CA GLN A 109 6.88 10.91 0.29
C GLN A 109 7.02 11.36 1.75
N LEU A 110 6.69 10.49 2.72
CA LEU A 110 6.75 10.78 4.15
C LEU A 110 8.12 10.44 4.77
N CYS A 111 8.98 9.77 4.00
CA CYS A 111 10.30 9.30 4.43
C CYS A 111 11.38 10.39 4.34
N SER A 112 12.47 10.23 5.10
CA SER A 112 13.69 11.03 4.94
C SER A 112 14.35 10.77 3.59
N GLU A 113 15.13 11.73 3.07
CA GLU A 113 15.82 11.59 1.77
C GLU A 113 16.84 10.44 1.78
N GLU A 114 17.48 10.20 2.92
CA GLU A 114 18.37 9.05 3.14
C GLU A 114 17.62 7.71 3.00
N LEU A 115 16.46 7.59 3.65
CA LEU A 115 15.65 6.39 3.53
C LEU A 115 15.09 6.24 2.11
N GLN A 116 14.63 7.32 1.49
CA GLN A 116 14.17 7.31 0.10
C GLN A 116 15.24 6.77 -0.86
N ALA A 117 16.51 7.14 -0.68
CA ALA A 117 17.61 6.61 -1.49
C ALA A 117 17.77 5.09 -1.33
N ARG A 118 17.61 4.57 -0.10
CA ARG A 118 17.65 3.12 0.18
C ARG A 118 16.47 2.35 -0.40
N LEU A 119 15.28 2.97 -0.46
CA LEU A 119 14.05 2.32 -0.95
C LEU A 119 13.95 2.25 -2.48
N LYS A 120 14.61 3.17 -3.21
CA LYS A 120 14.59 3.24 -4.68
C LYS A 120 14.88 1.91 -5.41
N PRO A 121 15.95 1.15 -5.11
CA PRO A 121 16.27 -0.07 -5.85
C PRO A 121 15.15 -1.12 -5.73
N VAL A 122 14.65 -1.37 -4.52
CA VAL A 122 13.59 -2.34 -4.27
C VAL A 122 12.26 -1.89 -4.88
N ARG A 123 12.00 -0.59 -4.87
CA ARG A 123 10.79 -0.01 -5.48
C ARG A 123 10.79 -0.19 -7.00
N GLU A 124 11.93 -0.03 -7.67
CA GLU A 124 12.02 -0.27 -9.11
C GLU A 124 11.83 -1.75 -9.44
N GLN A 125 12.36 -2.65 -8.61
CA GLN A 125 12.11 -4.09 -8.75
C GLN A 125 10.61 -4.43 -8.66
N LEU A 126 9.90 -3.87 -7.67
CA LEU A 126 8.46 -4.03 -7.53
C LEU A 126 7.68 -3.45 -8.72
N ARG A 127 8.09 -2.28 -9.23
CA ARG A 127 7.47 -1.66 -10.40
C ARG A 127 7.53 -2.57 -11.62
N ARG A 128 8.68 -3.20 -11.86
CA ARG A 128 8.88 -4.14 -12.98
C ARG A 128 8.06 -5.42 -12.81
N MET A 129 7.93 -5.90 -11.57
CA MET A 129 7.09 -7.06 -11.26
C MET A 129 5.61 -6.75 -11.55
N ASP A 130 5.13 -5.56 -11.19
CA ASP A 130 3.76 -5.13 -11.47
C ASP A 130 3.49 -5.06 -12.98
N GLU A 131 4.42 -4.50 -13.75
CA GLU A 131 4.34 -4.46 -15.21
C GLU A 131 4.29 -5.87 -15.83
N TRP A 132 5.10 -6.79 -15.31
CA TRP A 132 5.13 -8.18 -15.77
C TRP A 132 3.83 -8.93 -15.45
N LEU A 133 3.31 -8.80 -14.23
CA LEU A 133 2.05 -9.42 -13.81
C LEU A 133 0.85 -8.85 -14.60
N ALA A 134 0.88 -7.55 -14.90
CA ALA A 134 -0.10 -6.89 -15.76
C ALA A 134 -0.06 -7.44 -17.19
N LEU A 135 1.14 -7.69 -17.75
CA LEU A 135 1.29 -8.31 -19.06
C LEU A 135 0.77 -9.75 -19.09
N GLN A 136 1.05 -10.55 -18.06
CA GLN A 136 0.56 -11.93 -17.99
C GLN A 136 -0.96 -12.01 -17.88
N SER A 137 -1.56 -11.20 -17.01
CA SER A 137 -3.02 -11.13 -16.87
C SER A 137 -3.70 -10.55 -18.13
N GLY A 138 -3.07 -9.59 -18.80
CA GLY A 138 -3.48 -9.08 -20.10
C GLY A 138 -3.37 -10.12 -21.22
N ALA A 139 -2.32 -10.94 -21.22
CA ALA A 139 -2.16 -12.06 -22.16
C ALA A 139 -3.18 -13.18 -21.91
N ALA A 140 -3.52 -13.45 -20.65
CA ALA A 140 -4.59 -14.39 -20.27
C ALA A 140 -5.98 -13.91 -20.75
N LYS A 141 -6.27 -12.60 -20.64
CA LYS A 141 -7.50 -11.98 -21.18
C LYS A 141 -7.53 -11.93 -22.72
N ARG A 142 -6.39 -12.06 -23.41
CA ARG A 142 -6.27 -12.02 -24.88
C ARG A 142 -6.34 -13.39 -25.57
N ARG A 143 -6.64 -14.48 -24.86
CA ARG A 143 -7.04 -15.74 -25.52
C ARG A 143 -8.48 -15.59 -26.06
N PRO A 144 -8.70 -15.48 -27.37
CA PRO A 144 -10.05 -15.36 -27.92
C PRO A 144 -10.69 -16.75 -27.90
N GLY A 145 -11.79 -16.90 -27.16
CA GLY A 145 -12.70 -18.02 -27.35
C GLY A 145 -13.58 -17.81 -28.59
N GLY A 146 -13.51 -18.75 -29.52
CA GLY A 146 -14.62 -19.14 -30.40
C GLY A 146 -14.74 -18.41 -31.76
N PRO A 147 -14.71 -19.11 -32.90
CA PRO A 147 -14.97 -18.53 -34.20
C PRO A 147 -16.47 -18.26 -34.39
N ALA A 148 -16.79 -17.11 -34.99
CA ALA A 148 -18.13 -16.74 -35.40
C ALA A 148 -18.62 -17.64 -36.53
N VAL A 149 -19.91 -17.99 -36.44
CA VAL A 149 -20.68 -18.82 -37.37
C VAL A 149 -20.81 -18.15 -38.74
N ALA A 150 -20.42 -18.85 -39.81
CA ALA A 150 -20.91 -18.64 -41.17
C ALA A 150 -21.01 -20.01 -41.89
N GLN A 151 -22.15 -20.25 -42.52
CA GLN A 151 -22.59 -21.51 -43.14
C GLN A 151 -21.90 -21.77 -44.50
N GLY A 152 -21.70 -23.05 -44.87
CA GLY A 152 -21.48 -23.46 -46.26
C GLY A 152 -20.80 -24.82 -46.49
N ALA A 153 -21.63 -25.85 -46.72
CA ALA A 153 -21.48 -27.03 -47.62
C ALA A 153 -20.17 -27.86 -47.76
N GLU A 154 -20.32 -29.15 -47.41
CA GLU A 154 -20.01 -30.39 -48.19
C GLU A 154 -18.59 -31.03 -48.26
N GLN A 155 -18.51 -32.24 -47.65
CA GLN A 155 -17.81 -33.50 -47.98
C GLN A 155 -16.30 -33.54 -48.36
N ALA A 156 -15.49 -34.23 -47.55
CA ALA A 156 -14.98 -35.59 -47.82
C ALA A 156 -13.83 -35.98 -46.85
N ALA A 157 -13.79 -37.26 -46.49
CA ALA A 157 -12.88 -37.86 -45.51
C ALA A 157 -11.40 -37.86 -45.93
N THR A 158 -10.49 -37.74 -44.97
CA THR A 158 -9.41 -38.72 -44.73
C THR A 158 -8.95 -38.61 -43.29
N ALA A 159 -8.81 -39.77 -42.64
CA ALA A 159 -8.23 -39.89 -41.32
C ALA A 159 -6.71 -39.69 -41.43
N ASP A 160 -6.16 -38.80 -40.58
CA ASP A 160 -4.79 -38.96 -40.14
C ASP A 160 -4.69 -38.70 -38.64
N THR A 161 -3.87 -39.54 -38.02
CA THR A 161 -3.83 -39.83 -36.60
C THR A 161 -2.87 -38.84 -35.95
N GLY A 162 -3.40 -37.77 -35.35
CA GLY A 162 -2.63 -36.78 -34.60
C GLY A 162 -3.20 -36.58 -33.21
N THR A 163 -2.55 -37.16 -32.20
CA THR A 163 -2.86 -37.12 -30.78
C THR A 163 -2.86 -35.71 -30.20
N ASN A 164 -4.02 -35.06 -30.13
CA ASN A 164 -4.21 -33.83 -29.34
C ASN A 164 -4.74 -34.17 -27.94
N ASN A 165 -3.85 -34.64 -27.06
CA ASN A 165 -4.05 -34.48 -25.62
C ASN A 165 -3.61 -33.05 -25.25
N ALA A 166 -4.50 -32.08 -25.38
CA ALA A 166 -4.31 -30.75 -24.81
C ALA A 166 -4.67 -30.79 -23.31
N SER A 167 -3.75 -31.32 -22.52
CA SER A 167 -3.79 -31.25 -21.05
C SER A 167 -3.56 -29.82 -20.60
N TRP A 168 -4.60 -29.22 -20.02
CA TRP A 168 -4.54 -28.04 -19.16
C TRP A 168 -3.90 -28.41 -17.81
N PRO A 169 -3.47 -27.41 -17.01
CA PRO A 169 -2.16 -26.76 -17.11
C PRO A 169 -1.01 -27.72 -16.72
N PRO A 170 0.27 -27.44 -17.06
CA PRO A 170 1.35 -28.16 -16.41
C PRO A 170 1.28 -27.81 -14.92
N SER A 171 1.18 -28.86 -14.09
CA SER A 171 1.46 -28.82 -12.66
C SER A 171 2.62 -27.87 -12.37
N LEU A 172 2.42 -27.00 -11.37
CA LEU A 172 3.45 -26.17 -10.75
C LEU A 172 4.80 -26.91 -10.77
N PRO A 173 5.88 -26.32 -11.32
CA PRO A 173 7.17 -26.97 -11.25
C PRO A 173 7.51 -27.23 -9.77
N PRO A 174 8.04 -28.42 -9.43
CA PRO A 174 8.53 -28.68 -8.08
C PRO A 174 9.52 -27.58 -7.68
N LEU A 175 9.41 -27.09 -6.44
CA LEU A 175 10.35 -26.12 -5.87
C LEU A 175 11.78 -26.54 -6.22
N ASP A 176 12.47 -25.72 -7.01
CA ASP A 176 13.89 -25.90 -7.26
C ASP A 176 14.63 -25.59 -5.95
N PRO A 177 15.31 -26.56 -5.30
CA PRO A 177 15.95 -26.37 -4.00
C PRO A 177 17.08 -25.32 -4.01
N GLY A 178 17.48 -24.84 -5.20
CA GLY A 178 18.55 -23.87 -5.41
C GLY A 178 18.10 -22.46 -5.82
N ALA A 179 16.80 -22.17 -5.91
CA ALA A 179 16.34 -20.82 -6.22
C ALA A 179 16.69 -19.84 -5.07
N PRO A 180 17.26 -18.66 -5.35
CA PRO A 180 17.51 -17.66 -4.31
C PRO A 180 16.19 -17.32 -3.62
N PRO A 181 16.18 -17.18 -2.28
CA PRO A 181 14.96 -16.84 -1.55
C PRO A 181 14.38 -15.54 -2.12
N PRO A 182 13.04 -15.40 -2.18
CA PRO A 182 12.42 -14.16 -2.61
C PRO A 182 13.03 -13.00 -1.82
N PRO A 183 13.29 -11.84 -2.45
CA PRO A 183 13.98 -10.75 -1.76
C PRO A 183 13.21 -10.42 -0.49
N ALA A 184 13.92 -10.43 0.63
CA ALA A 184 13.32 -10.18 1.93
C ALA A 184 12.59 -8.83 1.90
N TYR A 185 11.39 -8.79 2.48
CA TYR A 185 10.64 -7.53 2.59
C TYR A 185 11.29 -6.53 3.56
N TYR A 186 12.35 -6.96 4.26
CA TYR A 186 13.15 -6.19 5.20
C TYR A 186 14.57 -6.03 4.64
N PHE A 187 15.26 -4.98 5.06
CA PHE A 187 16.68 -4.84 4.75
C PHE A 187 17.51 -5.88 5.50
N GLU A 188 18.53 -6.44 4.87
CA GLU A 188 19.41 -7.45 5.51
C GLU A 188 20.06 -6.91 6.80
N ASP A 189 20.36 -5.61 6.84
CA ASP A 189 20.92 -4.92 7.99
C ASP A 189 19.89 -4.56 9.09
N ASP A 190 18.59 -4.68 8.80
CA ASP A 190 17.53 -4.21 9.69
C ASP A 190 16.28 -5.11 9.67
N PRO A 191 16.28 -6.21 10.45
CA PRO A 191 15.16 -7.15 10.52
C PRO A 191 13.86 -6.48 10.99
N GLY A 192 12.76 -6.80 10.30
CA GLY A 192 11.45 -6.22 10.59
C GLY A 192 11.26 -4.79 10.06
N SER A 193 12.18 -4.30 9.24
CA SER A 193 11.96 -3.11 8.42
C SER A 193 11.12 -3.41 7.18
N ASN A 194 10.63 -2.37 6.51
CA ASN A 194 10.11 -2.46 5.14
C ASN A 194 11.13 -1.86 4.16
N ALA A 195 11.61 -2.68 3.23
CA ALA A 195 12.64 -2.32 2.25
C ALA A 195 12.10 -1.63 0.98
N SER A 196 10.78 -1.61 0.77
CA SER A 196 10.16 -1.02 -0.43
C SER A 196 9.46 0.32 -0.20
N GLY A 197 8.98 0.55 1.02
CA GLY A 197 8.11 1.68 1.33
C GLY A 197 6.69 1.55 0.75
N GLN A 198 6.38 0.41 0.12
CA GLN A 198 5.04 0.02 -0.27
C GLN A 198 4.46 -0.96 0.74
N TYR A 199 3.18 -0.79 1.03
CA TYR A 199 2.43 -1.67 1.89
C TYR A 199 1.14 -2.13 1.23
N MET A 200 0.69 -3.32 1.59
CA MET A 200 -0.62 -3.84 1.21
C MET A 200 -1.53 -3.90 2.43
N LEU A 201 -2.77 -3.50 2.27
CA LEU A 201 -3.78 -3.58 3.30
C LEU A 201 -4.06 -5.05 3.62
N GLN A 202 -3.95 -5.41 4.90
CA GLN A 202 -4.13 -6.77 5.41
C GLN A 202 -5.41 -6.88 6.23
N ALA A 203 -5.70 -5.86 7.04
CA ALA A 203 -6.93 -5.82 7.81
C ALA A 203 -7.48 -4.40 7.97
N VAL A 204 -8.79 -4.31 8.12
CA VAL A 204 -9.54 -3.10 8.42
C VAL A 204 -10.42 -3.37 9.62
N LEU A 205 -10.32 -2.54 10.65
CA LEU A 205 -11.30 -2.47 11.72
C LEU A 205 -12.25 -1.33 11.41
N THR A 206 -13.54 -1.62 11.39
CA THR A 206 -14.59 -0.62 11.18
C THR A 206 -15.41 -0.44 12.44
N HIS A 207 -16.01 0.74 12.57
CA HIS A 207 -17.00 1.03 13.59
C HIS A 207 -18.29 1.51 12.93
N GLN A 208 -19.42 0.87 13.23
CA GLN A 208 -20.76 1.32 12.87
C GLN A 208 -21.41 2.03 14.06
N GLY A 209 -22.00 3.20 13.86
CA GLY A 209 -22.62 3.97 14.94
C GLY A 209 -22.11 5.41 15.01
N ARG A 210 -22.90 6.26 15.68
CA ARG A 210 -22.70 7.73 15.73
C ARG A 210 -21.94 8.22 16.97
N SER A 211 -21.89 7.42 18.03
CA SER A 211 -21.22 7.77 19.29
C SER A 211 -19.98 6.90 19.50
N SER A 212 -19.15 7.23 20.50
CA SER A 212 -18.05 6.38 20.95
C SER A 212 -18.47 5.31 21.95
N SER A 213 -19.60 5.50 22.64
CA SER A 213 -20.12 4.63 23.71
C SER A 213 -21.13 3.61 23.21
N SER A 214 -21.52 3.69 21.94
CA SER A 214 -22.45 2.77 21.30
C SER A 214 -22.09 2.56 19.84
N GLY A 215 -22.38 1.37 19.33
CA GLY A 215 -22.08 0.96 17.97
C GLY A 215 -21.66 -0.49 17.90
N HIS A 216 -21.09 -0.87 16.76
CA HIS A 216 -20.64 -2.22 16.48
C HIS A 216 -19.30 -2.22 15.77
N TYR A 217 -18.35 -3.04 16.21
CA TYR A 217 -17.03 -3.16 15.59
C TYR A 217 -16.95 -4.42 14.75
N LEU A 218 -16.47 -4.27 13.53
CA LEU A 218 -16.30 -5.41 12.62
C LEU A 218 -14.90 -5.39 12.05
N ALA A 219 -14.30 -6.58 11.98
CA ALA A 219 -13.00 -6.79 11.38
C ALA A 219 -13.16 -7.32 9.95
N TRP A 220 -12.34 -6.81 9.05
CA TRP A 220 -12.28 -7.22 7.66
C TRP A 220 -10.86 -7.62 7.38
N VAL A 221 -10.62 -8.88 7.03
CA VAL A 221 -9.25 -9.42 6.90
C VAL A 221 -9.08 -10.00 5.52
N ARG A 222 -7.97 -9.64 4.87
CA ARG A 222 -7.56 -10.20 3.58
C ARG A 222 -7.12 -11.64 3.80
N LYS A 223 -7.52 -12.55 2.91
CA LYS A 223 -6.99 -13.93 2.95
C LYS A 223 -5.50 -13.92 2.62
N ALA A 224 -4.69 -14.59 3.44
CA ALA A 224 -3.24 -14.62 3.29
C ALA A 224 -2.76 -15.41 2.05
N ASP A 225 -3.36 -16.56 1.77
CA ASP A 225 -2.89 -17.51 0.73
C ASP A 225 -3.49 -17.24 -0.66
N GLN A 226 -3.56 -15.98 -1.08
CA GLN A 226 -4.00 -15.64 -2.44
C GLN A 226 -2.80 -15.25 -3.29
N PRO A 227 -2.73 -15.72 -4.56
CA PRO A 227 -1.70 -15.27 -5.48
C PRO A 227 -1.79 -13.75 -5.63
N ALA A 228 -0.68 -13.04 -5.79
CA ALA A 228 -0.75 -11.65 -6.18
C ALA A 228 -1.53 -11.56 -7.49
N ASN A 229 -2.72 -10.97 -7.43
CA ASN A 229 -3.50 -10.69 -8.62
C ASN A 229 -3.02 -9.36 -9.22
N ALA A 230 -3.21 -9.23 -10.52
CA ALA A 230 -2.97 -7.95 -11.19
C ALA A 230 -3.97 -6.87 -10.73
N ASN A 231 -5.11 -7.26 -10.15
CA ASN A 231 -6.14 -6.35 -9.67
C ASN A 231 -6.50 -6.62 -8.19
N PRO A 232 -5.94 -5.86 -7.24
CA PRO A 232 -6.20 -6.03 -5.80
C PRO A 232 -7.66 -5.89 -5.39
N GLU A 233 -8.51 -5.28 -6.22
CA GLU A 233 -9.95 -5.15 -5.94
C GLU A 233 -10.72 -6.48 -6.02
N GLU A 234 -10.16 -7.45 -6.75
CA GLU A 234 -10.70 -8.80 -6.90
C GLU A 234 -10.22 -9.76 -5.80
N ASP A 235 -9.34 -9.30 -4.89
CA ASP A 235 -8.91 -10.08 -3.72
C ASP A 235 -10.13 -10.50 -2.90
N VAL A 236 -10.11 -11.75 -2.40
CA VAL A 236 -11.14 -12.21 -1.46
C VAL A 236 -10.76 -11.80 -0.04
N TRP A 237 -11.70 -11.15 0.63
CA TRP A 237 -11.63 -10.71 2.01
C TRP A 237 -12.69 -11.46 2.82
N PHE A 238 -12.50 -11.50 4.13
CA PHE A 238 -13.47 -12.03 5.07
C PHE A 238 -13.95 -10.91 5.99
N LYS A 239 -15.27 -10.73 6.04
CA LYS A 239 -15.97 -9.91 7.02
C LYS A 239 -16.22 -10.78 8.25
N PHE A 240 -15.63 -10.41 9.38
CA PHE A 240 -15.86 -11.01 10.69
C PHE A 240 -16.82 -10.11 11.48
N ASP A 241 -18.05 -10.58 11.59
CA ASP A 241 -19.16 -9.94 12.30
C ASP A 241 -19.53 -10.83 13.49
N ASP A 242 -18.80 -10.67 14.59
CA ASP A 242 -18.81 -11.57 15.75
C ASP A 242 -18.66 -13.04 15.32
N ASP A 243 -19.70 -13.85 15.49
CA ASP A 243 -19.72 -15.28 15.16
C ASP A 243 -19.98 -15.56 13.66
N TYR A 244 -20.35 -14.53 12.88
CA TYR A 244 -20.69 -14.66 11.48
C TYR A 244 -19.55 -14.20 10.58
N VAL A 245 -19.02 -15.14 9.79
CA VAL A 245 -17.95 -14.87 8.82
C VAL A 245 -18.52 -14.97 7.40
N SER A 246 -18.34 -13.92 6.60
CA SER A 246 -18.77 -13.91 5.20
C SER A 246 -17.65 -13.45 4.25
N PRO A 247 -17.55 -14.03 3.04
CA PRO A 247 -16.59 -13.57 2.04
C PRO A 247 -17.08 -12.27 1.39
N VAL A 248 -16.16 -11.34 1.14
CA VAL A 248 -16.39 -10.06 0.46
C VAL A 248 -15.23 -9.75 -0.48
N THR A 249 -15.38 -8.73 -1.32
CA THR A 249 -14.36 -8.36 -2.31
C THR A 249 -13.54 -7.15 -1.87
N GLY A 250 -12.35 -6.96 -2.45
CA GLY A 250 -11.54 -5.74 -2.24
C GLY A 250 -12.29 -4.45 -2.60
N ALA A 251 -13.17 -4.49 -3.60
CA ALA A 251 -14.06 -3.38 -3.94
C ALA A 251 -15.01 -3.01 -2.79
N ASP A 252 -15.51 -3.98 -2.02
CA ASP A 252 -16.34 -3.73 -0.84
C ASP A 252 -15.53 -3.10 0.30
N ILE A 253 -14.25 -3.46 0.43
CA ILE A 253 -13.34 -2.85 1.41
C ILE A 253 -13.15 -1.35 1.15
N LEU A 254 -13.04 -0.94 -0.11
CA LEU A 254 -12.92 0.48 -0.48
C LEU A 254 -14.19 1.29 -0.14
N ARG A 255 -15.35 0.65 0.01
CA ARG A 255 -16.59 1.30 0.47
C ARG A 255 -16.60 1.60 1.97
N LEU A 256 -15.66 1.04 2.74
CA LEU A 256 -15.52 1.29 4.18
C LEU A 256 -14.85 2.65 4.49
N SER A 257 -14.58 3.48 3.48
CA SER A 257 -13.99 4.81 3.61
C SER A 257 -14.84 5.78 4.45
N GLY A 258 -16.14 5.47 4.60
CA GLY A 258 -17.11 6.20 5.42
C GLY A 258 -18.08 7.00 4.55
N GLY A 259 -18.69 8.03 5.14
CA GLY A 259 -19.76 8.80 4.51
C GLY A 259 -21.13 8.23 4.87
N GLY A 260 -21.77 8.81 5.90
CA GLY A 260 -23.10 8.42 6.36
C GLY A 260 -23.09 7.47 7.56
N ASP A 261 -24.17 6.70 7.72
CA ASP A 261 -24.40 5.80 8.87
C ASP A 261 -23.86 4.38 8.69
N TRP A 262 -23.19 4.12 7.56
CA TRP A 262 -22.59 2.82 7.26
C TRP A 262 -21.29 2.60 8.05
N HIS A 263 -20.71 1.40 7.95
CA HIS A 263 -19.41 1.08 8.53
C HIS A 263 -18.35 2.06 8.03
N CYS A 264 -17.56 2.61 8.96
CA CYS A 264 -16.41 3.44 8.59
C CYS A 264 -15.12 2.90 9.21
N ALA A 265 -14.06 2.94 8.41
CA ALA A 265 -12.74 2.50 8.81
C ALA A 265 -12.23 3.32 10.00
N TYR A 266 -11.85 2.61 11.05
CA TYR A 266 -11.31 3.16 12.29
C TYR A 266 -9.81 2.85 12.42
N LEU A 267 -9.41 1.62 12.15
CA LEU A 267 -8.00 1.20 12.14
C LEU A 267 -7.70 0.44 10.86
N LEU A 268 -6.58 0.76 10.21
CA LEU A 268 -6.05 0.02 9.09
C LEU A 268 -4.75 -0.66 9.51
N LEU A 269 -4.61 -1.93 9.14
CA LEU A 269 -3.37 -2.68 9.26
C LEU A 269 -2.80 -2.92 7.87
N TYR A 270 -1.64 -2.32 7.63
CA TYR A 270 -0.86 -2.47 6.43
C TYR A 270 0.30 -3.42 6.70
N GLY A 271 0.46 -4.43 5.84
CA GLY A 271 1.58 -5.36 5.87
C GLY A 271 2.57 -5.07 4.75
N PRO A 272 3.78 -5.67 4.81
CA PRO A 272 4.77 -5.48 3.77
C PRO A 272 4.26 -6.07 2.46
N ARG A 273 4.57 -5.41 1.34
CA ARG A 273 4.34 -6.01 0.03
C ARG A 273 5.42 -7.07 -0.21
N GLN A 274 5.04 -8.33 -0.14
CA GLN A 274 5.95 -9.42 -0.46
C GLN A 274 6.15 -9.49 -1.98
N LEU A 275 7.39 -9.71 -2.39
CA LEU A 275 7.71 -10.12 -3.76
C LEU A 275 7.34 -11.60 -3.84
N ASP A 276 6.40 -11.95 -4.71
CA ASP A 276 6.00 -13.35 -4.86
C ASP A 276 7.19 -14.19 -5.31
N ARG A 277 7.18 -15.46 -4.88
CA ARG A 277 8.27 -16.44 -5.11
C ARG A 277 8.60 -16.68 -6.58
N ASP A 278 7.73 -16.26 -7.50
CA ASP A 278 7.95 -16.36 -8.95
C ASP A 278 9.02 -15.39 -9.49
N TYR A 279 9.69 -14.64 -8.59
CA TYR A 279 10.81 -13.74 -8.86
C TYR A 279 11.89 -14.33 -9.81
N SER A 280 12.16 -15.63 -9.74
CA SER A 280 13.13 -16.32 -10.60
C SER A 280 12.73 -16.39 -12.08
N SER A 281 11.47 -16.06 -12.41
CA SER A 281 10.95 -16.05 -13.78
C SER A 281 10.89 -14.65 -14.43
N LEU A 282 11.35 -13.61 -13.73
CA LEU A 282 11.45 -12.28 -14.28
C LEU A 282 12.47 -12.27 -15.44
N PRO A 283 12.12 -11.74 -16.63
CA PRO A 283 13.09 -11.58 -17.69
C PRO A 283 14.21 -10.64 -17.19
N PRO A 284 15.48 -10.94 -17.52
CA PRO A 284 16.61 -10.12 -17.10
C PRO A 284 16.44 -8.68 -17.57
N PRO A 285 17.08 -7.71 -16.89
CA PRO A 285 17.05 -6.32 -17.32
C PRO A 285 17.42 -6.22 -18.80
N THR A 286 16.47 -5.76 -19.63
CA THR A 286 16.80 -5.28 -20.96
C THR A 286 17.60 -4.00 -20.77
N ASP A 287 18.93 -4.13 -20.82
CA ASP A 287 19.83 -3.00 -20.98
C ASP A 287 19.46 -2.31 -22.31
N ALA A 288 18.63 -1.28 -22.22
CA ALA A 288 18.43 -0.32 -23.29
C ALA A 288 19.66 0.61 -23.37
N SER A 289 20.86 0.03 -23.56
CA SER A 289 22.10 0.79 -23.74
C SER A 289 23.24 0.01 -24.43
N ALA A 290 22.99 -1.13 -25.06
CA ALA A 290 24.00 -1.87 -25.83
C ALA A 290 23.58 -2.17 -27.27
N SER A 291 23.24 -1.14 -28.05
CA SER A 291 23.20 -1.25 -29.52
C SER A 291 23.62 0.06 -30.21
N GLN A 292 24.73 0.66 -29.79
CA GLN A 292 25.50 1.55 -30.65
C GLN A 292 26.99 1.35 -30.34
N GLY A 293 27.68 0.62 -31.21
CA GLY A 293 29.14 0.50 -31.14
C GLY A 293 29.68 -0.68 -31.93
N GLY A 294 30.20 -0.42 -33.13
CA GLY A 294 31.22 -1.28 -33.73
C GLY A 294 30.89 -1.92 -35.08
N ALA A 295 30.60 -1.11 -36.11
CA ALA A 295 30.95 -1.48 -37.49
C ALA A 295 32.23 -0.72 -37.86
N ALA A 296 33.38 -1.22 -37.39
CA ALA A 296 34.69 -0.87 -37.91
C ALA A 296 35.11 -1.98 -38.89
N GLY A 297 35.36 -1.60 -40.14
CA GLY A 297 35.66 -2.51 -41.22
C GLY A 297 37.07 -3.13 -41.14
N THR A 298 37.21 -4.26 -41.81
CA THR A 298 38.42 -4.75 -42.51
C THR A 298 38.04 -6.00 -43.29
N ASN A 299 37.88 -5.89 -44.61
CA ASN A 299 38.81 -6.42 -45.62
C ASN A 299 38.28 -6.12 -47.02
#